data_AF-A0A4R0F904-F1
#
_entry.id   AF-A0A4R0F904-F1
#
_cell.length_a   1.000
_cell.length_b   1.000
_cell.length_c   1.000
_cell.angle_alpha   90.00
_cell.angle_beta   90.00
_cell.angle_gamma   90.00
#
_symmetry.space_group_name_H-M   'P 1'
#
loop_
_entity.id
_entity.type
_entity.pdbx_description
1 polymer ?
#
loop_
_entity_poly.entity_id
_entity_poly.type
_entity_poly.pdbx_seq_one_letter_code
_entity_poly.pdbx_strand_id
1 'polypeptide(L)'
;MLIAFDKYININQLVTPIGKLINMLKNILVTLCILGLTACSSSKSDSDRQLEKAKEEVALNSCIEKGVKYYQDIGSYPTLSTGESADLKIREKCDFNINMFD
;
A
#
# COMPACT_ATOMS: atom_id res chain seq x y z
N MET A 1 -63.66 -41.56 24.48
CA MET A 1 -62.76 -41.09 25.56
C MET A 1 -62.67 -39.58 25.44
N LEU A 2 -63.27 -38.86 26.40
CA LEU A 2 -63.07 -37.42 26.56
C LEU A 2 -61.58 -37.13 26.78
N ILE A 3 -61.09 -36.01 26.27
CA ILE A 3 -60.46 -34.94 27.07
C ILE A 3 -60.46 -33.68 26.20
N ALA A 4 -61.22 -32.69 26.64
CA ALA A 4 -61.12 -31.31 26.19
C ALA A 4 -59.92 -30.67 26.88
N PHE A 5 -59.03 -30.01 26.12
CA PHE A 5 -58.05 -29.07 26.65
C PHE A 5 -58.48 -27.66 26.31
N ASP A 6 -59.12 -27.04 27.30
CA ASP A 6 -59.34 -25.62 27.42
C ASP A 6 -57.99 -24.94 27.80
N LYS A 7 -57.50 -24.00 26.97
CA LYS A 7 -56.88 -22.75 27.42
C LYS A 7 -56.40 -21.87 26.27
N TYR A 8 -57.25 -20.92 25.91
CA TYR A 8 -56.95 -19.51 25.63
C TYR A 8 -55.50 -19.15 25.26
N ILE A 9 -55.21 -19.06 23.96
CA ILE A 9 -54.02 -18.38 23.45
C ILE A 9 -54.35 -16.88 23.32
N ASN A 10 -53.71 -16.07 24.17
CA ASN A 10 -53.86 -14.62 24.21
C ASN A 10 -53.15 -13.97 23.01
N ILE A 11 -53.92 -13.39 22.08
CA ILE A 11 -53.46 -12.84 20.79
C ILE A 11 -52.60 -11.57 20.97
N ASN A 12 -52.59 -10.94 22.15
CA ASN A 12 -51.89 -9.67 22.38
C ASN A 12 -50.38 -9.78 22.60
N GLN A 13 -49.81 -10.99 22.71
CA GLN A 13 -48.36 -11.19 22.88
C GLN A 13 -47.60 -11.33 21.55
N LEU A 14 -48.30 -11.40 20.40
CA LEU A 14 -47.68 -11.67 19.09
C LEU A 14 -47.40 -10.42 18.24
N VAL A 15 -47.66 -9.22 18.76
CA VAL A 15 -47.63 -7.97 17.96
C VAL A 15 -46.37 -7.12 18.22
N THR A 16 -45.54 -7.46 19.21
CA THR A 16 -44.41 -6.59 19.63
C THR A 16 -43.02 -6.87 19.03
N PRO A 17 -42.64 -8.06 18.52
CA PRO A 17 -41.26 -8.22 18.03
C PRO A 17 -41.05 -7.72 16.59
N ILE A 18 -42.12 -7.53 15.81
CA ILE A 18 -42.03 -7.24 14.37
C ILE A 18 -41.60 -5.79 14.10
N GLY A 19 -42.05 -4.82 14.92
CA GLY A 19 -41.69 -3.40 14.75
C GLY A 19 -40.21 -3.10 15.00
N LYS A 20 -39.56 -3.87 15.89
CA LYS A 20 -38.15 -3.67 16.26
C LYS A 20 -37.19 -4.24 15.19
N LEU A 21 -37.62 -5.29 14.47
CA LEU A 21 -36.83 -5.93 13.41
C LEU A 21 -36.73 -5.05 12.15
N ILE A 22 -37.81 -4.34 11.81
CA ILE A 22 -37.88 -3.50 10.59
C ILE A 22 -36.98 -2.25 10.73
N ASN A 23 -36.86 -1.69 11.94
CA ASN A 23 -36.04 -0.49 12.16
C ASN A 23 -34.52 -0.78 12.15
N MET A 24 -34.10 -1.99 12.55
CA MET A 24 -32.69 -2.41 12.50
C MET A 24 -32.22 -2.77 11.08
N LEU A 25 -33.11 -3.28 10.22
CA LEU A 25 -32.78 -3.61 8.83
C LEU A 25 -32.50 -2.37 7.96
N LYS A 26 -33.12 -1.22 8.27
CA LYS A 26 -32.87 0.04 7.54
C LYS A 26 -31.47 0.60 7.80
N ASN A 27 -30.90 0.41 8.99
CA ASN A 27 -29.57 0.90 9.32
C ASN A 27 -28.43 0.04 8.73
N ILE A 28 -28.67 -1.25 8.45
CA ILE A 28 -27.63 -2.12 7.87
C ILE A 28 -27.36 -1.77 6.39
N LEU A 29 -28.38 -1.38 5.63
CA LEU A 29 -28.24 -1.10 4.20
C LEU A 29 -27.45 0.20 3.93
N VAL A 30 -27.55 1.20 4.81
CA VAL A 30 -26.85 2.50 4.65
C VAL A 30 -25.36 2.40 5.00
N THR A 31 -24.99 1.47 5.88
CA THR A 31 -23.60 1.33 6.37
C THR A 31 -22.68 0.63 5.36
N LEU A 32 -23.24 -0.12 4.40
CA LEU A 32 -22.44 -0.86 3.40
C LEU A 32 -21.86 0.04 2.30
N CYS A 33 -22.42 1.23 2.07
CA CYS A 33 -21.95 2.15 1.02
C CYS A 33 -20.78 3.05 1.45
N ILE A 34 -20.57 3.26 2.76
CA ILE A 34 -19.55 4.20 3.26
C ILE A 34 -18.16 3.54 3.35
N LEU A 35 -18.09 2.21 3.43
CA LEU A 35 -16.82 1.45 3.41
C LEU A 35 -16.26 1.21 2.00
N GLY A 36 -17.00 1.57 0.94
CA GLY A 36 -16.63 1.31 -0.45
C GLY A 36 -15.83 2.42 -1.14
N LEU A 37 -15.54 3.55 -0.49
CA LEU A 37 -14.93 4.73 -1.13
C LEU A 37 -13.51 5.07 -0.66
N THR A 38 -12.91 4.34 0.28
CA THR A 38 -11.51 4.57 0.70
C THR A 38 -10.48 3.72 -0.04
N ALA A 39 -10.91 2.88 -0.99
CA ALA A 39 -10.00 2.13 -1.86
C ALA A 39 -10.04 2.65 -3.31
N CYS A 40 -9.92 3.96 -3.50
CA CYS A 40 -9.41 4.51 -4.77
C CYS A 40 -7.87 4.44 -4.75
N SER A 41 -7.33 3.24 -4.54
CA SER A 41 -5.94 2.97 -4.87
C SER A 41 -5.92 2.71 -6.35
N SER A 42 -5.60 3.74 -7.13
CA SER A 42 -5.28 3.60 -8.54
C SER A 42 -4.22 2.52 -8.66
N SER A 43 -4.63 1.31 -9.04
CA SER A 43 -3.72 0.21 -9.35
C SER A 43 -2.86 0.65 -10.53
N LYS A 44 -1.71 1.27 -10.24
CA LYS A 44 -0.62 1.33 -11.21
C LYS A 44 -0.36 -0.11 -11.61
N SER A 45 -0.50 -0.39 -12.89
CA SER A 45 -0.32 -1.73 -13.42
C SER A 45 1.08 -2.24 -13.06
N ASP A 46 1.26 -3.55 -12.86
CA ASP A 46 2.59 -4.11 -12.59
C ASP A 46 3.61 -3.75 -13.68
N SER A 47 3.14 -3.40 -14.88
CA SER A 47 3.97 -2.86 -15.97
C SER A 47 4.55 -1.48 -15.65
N ASP A 48 3.76 -0.59 -15.04
CA ASP A 48 4.23 0.75 -14.67
C ASP A 48 5.27 0.69 -13.54
N ARG A 49 5.08 -0.24 -12.59
CA ARG A 49 6.04 -0.46 -11.49
C ARG A 49 7.37 -0.99 -11.98
N GLN A 50 7.38 -1.86 -13.00
CA GLN A 50 8.61 -2.36 -13.61
C GLN A 50 9.31 -1.29 -14.44
N LEU A 51 8.56 -0.46 -15.16
CA LEU A 51 9.13 0.64 -15.94
C LEU A 51 9.82 1.68 -15.04
N GLU A 52 9.21 2.04 -13.91
CA GLU A 52 9.81 2.99 -12.97
C GLU A 52 11.10 2.44 -12.34
N LYS A 53 11.12 1.15 -11.96
CA LYS A 53 12.35 0.49 -11.48
C LYS A 53 13.47 0.48 -12.52
N ALA A 54 13.14 0.18 -13.78
CA ALA A 54 14.12 0.18 -14.86
C ALA A 54 14.72 1.57 -15.10
N LYS A 55 13.89 2.62 -15.02
CA LYS A 55 14.38 4.01 -15.12
C LYS A 55 15.29 4.38 -13.94
N GLU A 56 14.92 3.98 -12.73
CA GLU A 56 15.71 4.22 -11.52
C GLU A 56 17.08 3.52 -11.60
N GLU A 57 17.12 2.28 -12.09
CA GLU A 57 18.37 1.53 -12.31
C GLU A 57 19.26 2.18 -13.38
N VAL A 58 18.69 2.67 -14.48
CA VAL A 58 19.44 3.40 -15.51
C VAL A 58 20.05 4.68 -14.95
N ALA A 59 19.29 5.43 -14.15
CA ALA A 59 19.79 6.64 -13.50
C ALA A 59 20.91 6.32 -12.51
N LEU A 60 20.79 5.24 -11.75
CA LEU A 60 21.81 4.78 -10.80
C LEU A 60 23.09 4.39 -11.51
N ASN A 61 22.99 3.59 -12.56
CA ASN A 61 24.16 3.19 -13.35
C ASN A 61 24.84 4.40 -13.99
N SER A 62 24.08 5.37 -14.49
CA SER A 62 24.64 6.62 -15.02
C SER A 62 25.37 7.43 -13.94
N CYS A 63 24.82 7.54 -12.73
CA CYS A 63 25.51 8.20 -11.61
C CYS A 63 26.82 7.50 -11.26
N ILE A 64 26.81 6.16 -11.21
CA ILE A 64 28.01 5.37 -10.89
C ILE A 64 29.09 5.57 -11.96
N GLU A 65 28.74 5.52 -13.25
CA GLU A 65 29.69 5.76 -14.35
C GLU A 65 30.34 7.14 -14.25
N LYS A 66 29.55 8.19 -13.99
CA LYS A 66 30.07 9.54 -13.78
C LYS A 66 30.98 9.63 -12.56
N GLY A 67 30.61 8.98 -11.46
CA GLY A 67 31.43 8.91 -10.25
C GLY A 67 32.77 8.21 -10.48
N VAL A 68 32.78 7.09 -11.20
CA VAL A 68 34.02 6.38 -11.58
C VAL A 68 34.91 7.31 -12.39
N LYS A 69 34.35 7.97 -13.41
CA LYS A 69 35.09 8.92 -14.24
C LYS A 69 35.66 10.07 -13.42
N TYR A 70 34.85 10.67 -12.55
CA TYR A 70 35.29 11.75 -11.65
C TYR A 70 36.51 11.33 -10.82
N TYR A 71 36.45 10.16 -10.17
CA TYR A 71 37.57 9.68 -9.35
C TYR A 71 38.78 9.26 -10.17
N GLN A 72 38.60 8.79 -11.41
CA GLN A 72 39.70 8.54 -12.35
C GLN A 72 40.37 9.85 -12.79
N ASP A 73 39.59 10.88 -13.12
CA ASP A 73 40.09 12.18 -13.59
C ASP A 73 40.93 12.89 -12.52
N ILE A 74 40.58 12.72 -11.24
CA ILE A 74 41.37 13.24 -10.11
C ILE A 74 42.44 12.26 -9.60
N GLY A 75 42.64 11.12 -10.27
CA GLY A 75 43.66 10.12 -9.92
C GLY A 75 43.45 9.42 -8.58
N SER A 76 42.20 9.38 -8.08
CA SER A 76 41.83 8.79 -6.78
C SER A 76 41.05 7.46 -6.91
N TYR A 77 40.97 6.89 -8.11
CA TYR A 77 40.41 5.56 -8.35
C TYR A 77 41.54 4.52 -8.46
N PRO A 78 41.42 3.29 -7.92
CA PRO A 78 40.25 2.68 -7.26
C PRO A 78 40.16 2.90 -5.74
N THR A 79 41.19 3.49 -5.13
CA THR A 79 41.27 3.68 -3.68
C THR A 79 41.50 5.15 -3.38
N LEU A 80 40.62 5.72 -2.55
CA LEU A 80 40.70 7.11 -2.12
C LEU A 80 41.93 7.33 -1.24
N SER A 81 42.33 8.59 -1.06
CA SER A 81 43.42 8.96 -0.13
C SER A 81 43.15 8.57 1.33
N THR A 82 41.88 8.37 1.69
CA THR A 82 41.44 7.86 3.00
C THR A 82 41.63 6.35 3.16
N GLY A 83 41.97 5.62 2.08
CA GLY A 83 42.06 4.16 2.04
C GLY A 83 40.73 3.46 1.73
N GLU A 84 39.64 4.22 1.59
CA GLU A 84 38.32 3.67 1.22
C GLU A 84 38.27 3.27 -0.26
N SER A 85 37.46 2.27 -0.60
CA SER A 85 37.16 1.93 -2.00
C SER A 85 36.35 3.05 -2.64
N ALA A 86 36.84 3.56 -3.77
CA ALA A 86 36.12 4.55 -4.55
C ALA A 86 34.78 4.00 -5.04
N ASP A 87 34.71 2.73 -5.47
CA ASP A 87 33.45 2.10 -5.90
C ASP A 87 32.39 2.07 -4.80
N LEU A 88 32.77 1.70 -3.58
CA LEU A 88 31.84 1.70 -2.44
C LEU A 88 31.36 3.13 -2.14
N LYS A 89 32.27 4.11 -2.20
CA LYS A 89 31.94 5.50 -1.94
C LYS A 89 31.01 6.09 -3.00
N ILE A 90 31.26 5.79 -4.28
CA ILE A 90 30.43 6.20 -5.40
C ILE A 90 29.01 5.65 -5.23
N ARG A 91 28.87 4.35 -4.93
CA ARG A 91 27.55 3.72 -4.70
C ARG A 91 26.80 4.37 -3.54
N GLU A 92 27.45 4.53 -2.38
CA GLU A 92 26.86 5.21 -1.22
C GLU A 92 26.34 6.61 -1.57
N LYS A 93 27.11 7.37 -2.37
CA LYS A 93 26.74 8.70 -2.81
C LYS A 93 25.58 8.70 -3.79
N CYS A 94 25.59 7.81 -4.77
CA CYS A 94 24.53 7.71 -5.78
C CYS A 94 23.22 7.17 -5.20
N ASP A 95 23.28 6.28 -4.21
CA ASP A 95 22.11 5.79 -3.47
C ASP A 95 21.44 6.92 -2.68
N PHE A 96 22.23 7.87 -2.16
CA PHE A 96 21.71 9.04 -1.45
C PHE A 96 21.21 10.14 -2.40
N ASN A 97 21.95 10.42 -3.48
CA ASN A 97 21.62 11.42 -4.47
C ASN A 97 22.08 10.99 -5.87
N ILE A 98 21.11 10.69 -6.73
CA ILE A 98 21.35 10.22 -8.10
C ILE A 98 22.08 11.22 -9.00
N ASN A 99 22.10 12.51 -8.63
CA ASN A 99 22.76 13.58 -9.39
C ASN A 99 24.04 14.07 -8.70
N MET A 100 24.69 13.23 -7.87
CA MET A 100 25.90 13.64 -7.12
C MET A 100 27.06 14.07 -8.03
N PHE A 101 27.22 13.44 -9.19
CA PHE A 101 28.37 13.58 -10.10
C PHE A 101 28.00 14.22 -11.45
N ASP A 102 26.90 14.98 -11.48
CA ASP A 102 26.40 15.68 -12.65
C ASP A 102 27.03 17.07 -12.84
#